data_AF-A0A821TKY4-F1
#
_entry.id   AF-A0A821TKY4-F1
#
_cell.length_a   1.000
_cell.length_b   1.000
_cell.length_c   1.000
_cell.angle_alpha   90.00
_cell.angle_beta   90.00
_cell.angle_gamma   90.00
#
_symmetry.space_group_name_H-M   'P 1'
#
loop_
_entity.id
_entity.type
_entity.pdbx_description
1 polymer ?
#
loop_
_entity_poly.entity_id
_entity_poly.type
_entity_poly.pdbx_seq_one_letter_code
_entity_poly.pdbx_strand_id
1 'polypeptide(L)'
;MVSFKFELFNITCAGTSECEKSTIIQLLERFNDVTSGRVLLDGIDIRKLNLHSIRSHFGLVGQEPILFDLTIAENIAYGLENIPMEDIINAAGKANIYQFVDQLLQMKQQKI
;
A
#
# COMPACT_ATOMS: atom_id res chain seq x y z
N MET A 1 -19.64 1.06 19.15
CA MET A 1 -18.32 0.62 19.67
C MET A 1 -17.79 -0.43 18.72
N VAL A 2 -16.59 -0.23 18.16
CA VAL A 2 -15.96 -1.17 17.22
C VAL A 2 -14.68 -1.67 17.86
N SER A 3 -14.53 -2.99 18.00
CA SER A 3 -13.33 -3.61 18.56
C SER A 3 -13.06 -4.93 17.84
N PHE A 4 -11.85 -5.06 17.34
CA PHE A 4 -11.34 -6.28 16.72
C PHE A 4 -9.85 -6.36 17.00
N LYS A 5 -9.34 -7.59 17.13
CA LYS A 5 -7.92 -7.89 17.29
C LYS A 5 -7.54 -8.88 16.20
N PHE A 6 -6.45 -8.60 15.51
CA PHE A 6 -5.93 -9.41 14.44
C PHE A 6 -4.64 -10.08 14.89
N GLU A 7 -4.59 -11.41 14.81
CA GLU A 7 -3.39 -12.21 15.08
C GLU A 7 -3.02 -13.12 13.88
N LEU A 8 -3.83 -13.09 12.82
CA LEU A 8 -3.69 -13.91 11.62
C LEU A 8 -3.19 -13.05 10.45
N PHE A 9 -2.48 -13.70 9.51
CA PHE A 9 -1.84 -13.02 8.38
C PHE A 9 -2.80 -12.49 7.30
N ASN A 10 -4.01 -13.05 7.17
CA ASN A 10 -4.98 -12.65 6.15
C ASN A 10 -6.33 -12.33 6.77
N ILE A 11 -6.83 -11.11 6.53
CA ILE A 11 -8.12 -10.62 7.01
C ILE A 11 -8.89 -10.03 5.85
N THR A 12 -10.20 -10.20 5.84
CA THR A 12 -11.10 -9.62 4.83
C THR A 12 -12.23 -8.86 5.50
N CYS A 13 -12.47 -7.63 5.06
CA CYS A 13 -13.58 -6.79 5.55
C CYS A 13 -14.76 -6.81 4.55
N ALA A 14 -15.76 -7.66 4.81
CA ALA A 14 -17.00 -7.76 4.05
C ALA A 14 -18.15 -6.94 4.67
N GLY A 15 -19.22 -6.65 3.89
CA GLY A 15 -20.26 -5.65 4.23
C GLY A 15 -20.68 -4.80 3.02
N THR A 16 -21.78 -4.07 3.12
CA THR A 16 -22.31 -3.20 2.05
C THR A 16 -21.34 -2.06 1.72
N SER A 17 -21.52 -1.42 0.54
CA SER A 17 -20.69 -0.28 0.10
C SER A 17 -20.66 0.86 1.11
N GLU A 18 -21.76 1.06 1.84
CA GLU A 18 -21.94 2.11 2.85
C GLU A 18 -21.33 1.77 4.22
N CYS A 19 -20.78 0.56 4.38
CA CYS A 19 -20.24 0.10 5.65
C CYS A 19 -18.84 0.68 5.98
N GLU A 20 -18.42 1.75 5.31
CA GLU A 20 -17.22 2.54 5.65
C GLU A 20 -15.92 1.70 5.78
N LYS A 21 -15.76 0.64 4.99
CA LYS A 21 -14.59 -0.25 5.06
C LYS A 21 -13.27 0.50 4.88
N SER A 22 -13.27 1.43 3.93
CA SER A 22 -12.12 2.29 3.64
C SER A 22 -11.75 3.17 4.84
N THR A 23 -12.70 3.50 5.72
CA THR A 23 -12.44 4.24 6.95
C THR A 23 -11.54 3.43 7.89
N ILE A 24 -11.68 2.10 7.97
CA ILE A 24 -10.78 1.25 8.77
C ILE A 24 -9.34 1.38 8.26
N ILE A 25 -9.15 1.33 6.93
CA ILE A 25 -7.84 1.48 6.29
C ILE A 25 -7.27 2.87 6.59
N GLN A 26 -8.06 3.93 6.44
CA GLN A 26 -7.65 5.31 6.73
C GLN A 26 -7.25 5.53 8.19
N LEU A 27 -7.91 4.85 9.14
CA LEU A 27 -7.53 4.90 10.55
C LEU A 27 -6.20 4.18 10.82
N LEU A 28 -5.94 3.05 10.15
CA LEU A 28 -4.67 2.31 10.27
C LEU A 28 -3.49 3.13 9.72
N GLU A 29 -3.67 3.79 8.59
CA GLU A 29 -2.66 4.64 7.94
C GLU A 29 -2.54 6.05 8.54
N ARG A 30 -3.34 6.34 9.57
CA ARG A 30 -3.47 7.66 10.20
C ARG A 30 -3.71 8.78 9.18
N PHE A 31 -4.54 8.53 8.18
CA PHE A 31 -5.19 9.60 7.44
C PHE A 31 -6.26 10.29 8.29
N ASN A 32 -6.86 9.55 9.22
CA ASN A 32 -7.72 10.07 10.29
C ASN A 32 -7.30 9.47 11.64
N ASP A 33 -7.41 10.24 12.72
CA ASP A 33 -7.26 9.73 14.08
C ASP A 33 -8.64 9.38 14.65
N VAL A 34 -8.70 8.39 15.56
CA VAL A 34 -9.96 8.00 16.21
C VAL A 34 -10.48 9.09 17.14
N THR A 35 -11.76 9.40 17.06
CA THR A 35 -12.45 10.34 17.96
C THR A 35 -12.55 9.79 19.39
N SER A 36 -12.67 8.47 19.54
CA SER A 36 -12.70 7.79 20.84
C SER A 36 -12.07 6.40 20.75
N GLY A 37 -11.46 5.95 21.84
CA GLY A 37 -10.73 4.68 21.89
C GLY A 37 -9.28 4.77 21.42
N ARG A 38 -8.78 3.68 20.82
CA ARG A 38 -7.37 3.52 20.41
C ARG A 38 -7.24 2.49 19.30
N VAL A 39 -6.31 2.73 18.39
CA VAL A 39 -5.84 1.76 17.39
C VAL A 39 -4.41 1.41 17.77
N LEU A 40 -4.11 0.11 17.83
CA LEU A 40 -2.82 -0.39 18.30
C LEU A 40 -2.12 -1.16 17.18
N LEU A 41 -0.85 -0.85 16.97
CA LEU A 41 0.08 -1.66 16.19
C LEU A 41 1.09 -2.23 17.18
N ASP A 42 1.18 -3.56 17.27
CA ASP A 42 2.04 -4.28 18.22
C ASP A 42 1.88 -3.79 19.69
N GLY A 43 0.64 -3.46 20.07
CA GLY A 43 0.30 -2.96 21.40
C GLY A 43 0.61 -1.48 21.64
N ILE A 44 1.29 -0.82 20.70
CA ILE A 44 1.60 0.62 20.76
C ILE A 44 0.48 1.40 20.07
N ASP A 45 0.02 2.47 20.72
CA ASP A 45 -0.94 3.38 20.09
C ASP A 45 -0.31 4.05 18.87
N ILE A 46 -0.93 3.91 17.70
CA ILE A 46 -0.40 4.44 16.45
C ILE A 46 -0.20 5.96 16.50
N ARG A 47 -0.92 6.68 17.38
CA ARG A 47 -0.71 8.12 17.61
C ARG A 47 0.65 8.48 18.20
N LYS A 48 1.31 7.51 18.85
CA LYS A 48 2.65 7.67 19.43
C LYS A 48 3.78 7.33 18.46
N LEU A 49 3.47 6.70 17.34
CA LEU A 49 4.45 6.34 16.32
C LEU A 49 4.62 7.48 15.33
N ASN A 50 5.80 7.56 14.73
CA ASN A 50 6.08 8.51 13.66
C ASN A 50 5.23 8.17 12.41
N LEU A 51 4.59 9.18 11.81
CA LEU A 51 3.70 9.00 10.66
C LEU A 51 4.39 8.36 9.45
N HIS A 52 5.62 8.79 9.14
CA HIS A 52 6.40 8.23 8.04
C HIS A 52 6.73 6.75 8.31
N SER A 53 7.11 6.44 9.55
CA SER A 53 7.37 5.06 9.96
C SER A 53 6.13 4.19 9.86
N ILE A 54 4.94 4.63 10.31
CA ILE A 54 3.72 3.83 10.16
C ILE A 54 3.47 3.52 8.68
N ARG A 55 3.46 4.56 7.84
CA ARG A 55 3.12 4.41 6.42
C ARG A 55 4.13 3.58 5.65
N SER A 56 5.41 3.55 6.06
CA SER A 56 6.41 2.68 5.42
C SER A 56 6.20 1.19 5.70
N HIS A 57 5.39 0.81 6.70
CA HIS A 57 5.06 -0.59 6.99
C HIS A 57 3.81 -1.08 6.25
N PHE A 58 3.04 -0.19 5.61
CA PHE A 58 1.83 -0.54 4.89
C PHE A 58 2.02 -0.38 3.38
N GLY A 59 1.74 -1.45 2.62
CA GLY A 59 1.52 -1.37 1.19
C GLY A 59 0.02 -1.25 0.92
N LEU A 60 -0.44 -0.10 0.46
CA LEU A 60 -1.84 0.13 0.11
C LEU A 60 -2.03 0.01 -1.40
N VAL A 61 -3.01 -0.81 -1.81
CA VAL A 61 -3.52 -0.83 -3.19
C VAL A 61 -4.93 -0.25 -3.17
N GLY A 62 -5.08 0.96 -3.71
CA GLY A 62 -6.36 1.65 -3.82
C GLY A 62 -7.29 1.02 -4.86
N GLN A 63 -8.58 1.36 -4.78
CA GLN A 63 -9.58 0.92 -5.76
C GLN A 63 -9.30 1.51 -7.15
N GLU A 64 -8.88 2.78 -7.20
CA GLU A 64 -8.38 3.44 -8.40
C GLU A 64 -6.85 3.54 -8.30
N PRO A 65 -6.09 2.83 -9.15
CA PRO A 65 -4.63 2.91 -9.12
C PRO A 65 -4.17 4.28 -9.62
N ILE A 66 -3.18 4.85 -8.94
CA ILE A 66 -2.54 6.11 -9.34
C ILE A 66 -1.26 5.76 -10.10
N LEU A 67 -1.13 6.29 -11.32
CA LEU A 67 0.07 6.23 -12.13
C LEU A 67 0.54 7.64 -12.43
N PHE A 68 1.84 7.86 -12.34
CA PHE A 68 2.47 9.14 -12.63
C PHE A 68 2.99 9.14 -14.08
N ASP A 69 3.15 10.33 -14.67
CA ASP A 69 3.83 10.54 -15.97
C ASP A 69 5.35 10.31 -15.84
N LEU A 70 5.66 9.08 -15.47
CA LEU A 70 6.96 8.48 -15.28
C LEU A 70 7.01 7.20 -16.09
N THR A 71 8.19 6.62 -16.20
CA THR A 71 8.30 5.29 -16.77
C THR A 71 7.63 4.23 -15.90
N ILE A 72 7.35 3.05 -16.46
CA ILE A 72 6.80 1.94 -15.70
C ILE A 72 7.76 1.54 -14.56
N ALA A 73 9.08 1.55 -14.80
CA ALA A 73 10.07 1.23 -13.77
C ALA A 73 10.04 2.22 -12.60
N GLU A 74 9.92 3.51 -12.92
CA GLU A 74 9.82 4.59 -11.93
C GLU A 74 8.48 4.55 -11.19
N ASN A 75 7.39 4.14 -11.83
CA ASN A 75 6.11 3.91 -11.16
C ASN A 75 6.18 2.71 -10.19
N ILE A 76 6.84 1.61 -10.57
CA ILE A 76 7.03 0.44 -9.68
C ILE A 76 7.93 0.78 -8.49
N ALA A 77 9.01 1.54 -8.73
CA ALA A 77 9.94 1.97 -7.69
C ALA A 77 9.47 3.22 -6.94
N TYR A 78 8.28 3.74 -7.24
CA TYR A 78 7.79 5.00 -6.68
C TYR A 78 7.75 4.95 -5.16
N GLY A 79 8.32 5.97 -4.50
CA GLY A 79 8.42 6.05 -3.05
C GLY A 79 9.58 5.25 -2.44
N LEU A 80 10.40 4.57 -3.25
CA LEU A 80 11.60 3.87 -2.82
C LEU A 80 12.84 4.52 -3.45
N GLU A 81 13.95 4.51 -2.71
CA GLU A 81 15.23 5.06 -3.18
C GLU A 81 16.22 3.93 -3.50
N ASN A 82 17.01 4.12 -4.56
CA ASN A 82 18.15 3.24 -4.92
C ASN A 82 17.79 1.75 -5.11
N ILE A 83 16.61 1.46 -5.66
CA ILE A 83 16.17 0.07 -5.91
C ILE A 83 16.85 -0.48 -7.16
N PRO A 84 17.50 -1.66 -7.09
CA PRO A 84 18.13 -2.28 -8.25
C PRO A 84 17.06 -2.76 -9.25
N MET A 85 17.39 -2.72 -10.54
CA MET A 85 16.47 -3.12 -11.61
C MET A 85 16.00 -4.57 -11.49
N GLU A 86 16.83 -5.45 -10.92
CA GLU A 86 16.48 -6.84 -10.65
C GLU A 86 15.26 -6.96 -9.72
N ASP A 87 15.20 -6.13 -8.67
CA ASP A 87 14.07 -6.13 -7.73
C ASP A 87 12.80 -5.59 -8.39
N ILE A 88 12.93 -4.59 -9.27
CA ILE A 88 11.81 -4.06 -10.07
C ILE A 88 11.23 -5.15 -10.97
N ILE A 89 12.09 -5.89 -11.67
CA ILE A 89 11.68 -7.00 -12.55
C ILE A 89 11.03 -8.12 -11.73
N ASN A 90 11.58 -8.44 -10.56
CA ASN A 90 11.02 -9.44 -9.66
C ASN A 90 9.63 -9.02 -9.15
N ALA A 91 9.46 -7.76 -8.74
CA ALA A 91 8.17 -7.22 -8.33
C ALA A 91 7.14 -7.27 -9.47
N ALA A 92 7.54 -6.89 -10.69
CA ALA A 92 6.71 -6.99 -11.89
C ALA A 92 6.30 -8.45 -12.18
N GLY A 93 7.21 -9.39 -12.00
CA GLY A 93 6.93 -10.83 -12.12
C GLY A 93 5.89 -11.32 -11.12
N LYS A 94 6.03 -10.93 -9.84
CA LYS A 94 5.07 -11.27 -8.77
C LYS A 94 3.68 -10.67 -9.00
N ALA A 95 3.61 -9.48 -9.59
CA ALA A 95 2.36 -8.83 -9.97
C ALA A 95 1.74 -9.39 -11.26
N ASN A 96 2.33 -10.44 -11.85
CA ASN A 96 1.88 -11.07 -13.10
C ASN A 96 1.78 -10.12 -14.30
N ILE A 97 2.53 -9.02 -14.28
CA ILE A 97 2.66 -8.10 -15.41
C ILE A 97 3.83 -8.49 -16.32
N TYR A 98 4.37 -9.71 -16.15
CA TYR A 98 5.48 -10.24 -16.95
C TYR A 98 5.17 -10.36 -18.45
N GLN A 99 3.91 -10.52 -18.83
CA GLN A 99 3.54 -10.54 -20.25
C GLN A 99 3.61 -9.15 -20.90
N PHE A 100 3.61 -8.07 -20.10
CA PHE A 100 4.00 -6.73 -20.56
C PHE A 100 5.53 -6.51 -20.48
N VAL A 101 6.30 -7.46 -19.90
CA VAL A 101 7.77 -7.42 -19.74
C VAL A 101 8.57 -7.65 -21.01
N ASP A 102 8.00 -8.23 -22.06
CA ASP A 102 8.72 -8.20 -23.35
C ASP A 102 8.76 -6.76 -23.94
N GLN A 103 7.89 -5.85 -23.50
CA GLN A 103 8.05 -4.39 -23.67
C GLN A 103 8.97 -3.75 -22.60
N LEU A 104 9.28 -4.44 -21.49
CA LEU A 104 10.09 -3.91 -20.37
C LEU A 104 11.57 -3.67 -20.71
N LEU A 105 12.14 -4.22 -21.79
CA LEU A 105 13.46 -3.75 -22.25
C LEU A 105 13.41 -2.26 -22.69
N GLN A 106 12.21 -1.72 -22.96
CA GLN A 106 11.96 -0.30 -23.24
C GLN A 106 11.58 0.51 -21.98
N MET A 107 11.63 -0.06 -20.77
CA MET A 107 11.17 0.60 -19.53
C MET A 107 11.85 1.92 -19.20
N LYS A 108 13.02 2.24 -19.76
CA LYS A 108 13.61 3.56 -19.57
C LYS A 108 12.91 4.68 -20.35
N GLN A 109 12.01 4.33 -21.29
CA GLN A 109 11.53 5.25 -22.32
C GLN A 109 10.01 5.26 -22.45
N GLN A 110 9.31 4.20 -22.04
CA GLN A 110 7.85 4.14 -22.13
C GLN A 110 7.20 4.81 -20.92
N LYS A 111 6.70 6.03 -21.15
CA LYS A 111 5.81 6.75 -20.24
C LYS A 111 4.39 6.19 -20.33
N ILE A 112 3.67 6.27 -19.22
CA ILE A 112 2.25 5.90 -19.11
C ILE A 112 1.39 7.12 -19.46
#